data_AF-A0A7Y4RI86-F1
#
_entry.id   AF-A0A7Y4RI86-F1
#
_cell.length_a   1.000
_cell.length_b   1.000
_cell.length_c   1.000
_cell.angle_alpha   90.00
_cell.angle_beta   90.00
_cell.angle_gamma   90.00
#
_symmetry.space_group_name_H-M   'P 1'
#
loop_
_entity.id
_entity.type
_entity.pdbx_description
1 polymer ?
#
loop_
_entity_poly.entity_id
_entity_poly.type
_entity_poly.pdbx_seq_one_letter_code
_entity_poly.pdbx_strand_id
1 'polypeptide(L)'
;MNKLDVSPPSLTVSPASFSDLQPVRRLIVLVPESEADSALTARKIWELANALESRVQFLGLSKDAEHEPGVRRQLVTLSAMVGDDNIFVDSKIEFGNDWLSVVKSEWREGDVIVCFAEQRSGLARKPLNQILESNLNATIYMMAGIHQQEDRLHLSWMFNAMAWAGSIGIILGFLWLQSKLTQIPTDWAHTTLLYISLFVEVGSIWAWNNLFDKYTEK
;
A
#
# COMPACT_ATOMS: atom_id res chain seq x y z
N MET A 1 -45.59 -50.25 38.91
CA MET A 1 -45.09 -49.46 37.76
C MET A 1 -44.49 -48.19 38.32
N ASN A 2 -43.17 -48.13 38.44
CA ASN A 2 -42.45 -47.03 39.07
C ASN A 2 -42.18 -45.94 38.03
N LYS A 3 -42.64 -44.72 38.31
CA LYS A 3 -42.42 -43.53 37.49
C LYS A 3 -41.15 -42.85 38.03
N LEU A 4 -40.04 -42.94 37.28
CA LEU A 4 -38.82 -42.18 37.59
C LEU A 4 -38.97 -40.79 36.96
N ASP A 5 -39.15 -39.78 37.81
CA ASP A 5 -39.05 -38.38 37.42
C ASP A 5 -37.57 -37.99 37.39
N VAL A 6 -37.06 -37.71 36.20
CA VAL A 6 -35.68 -37.23 35.97
C VAL A 6 -35.80 -35.84 35.35
N SER A 7 -35.79 -34.82 36.21
CA SER A 7 -35.59 -33.43 35.79
C SER A 7 -34.09 -33.13 35.81
N PRO A 8 -33.46 -32.72 34.69
CA PRO A 8 -32.07 -32.28 34.71
C PRO A 8 -31.97 -30.90 35.41
N PRO A 9 -30.89 -30.63 36.15
CA PRO A 9 -30.66 -29.32 36.74
C PRO A 9 -30.39 -28.31 35.63
N SER A 10 -31.29 -27.33 35.51
CA SER A 10 -31.08 -26.14 34.68
C SER A 10 -29.89 -25.35 35.24
N LEU A 11 -28.73 -25.44 34.57
CA LEU A 11 -27.58 -24.58 34.84
C LEU A 11 -27.90 -23.17 34.34
N THR A 12 -28.42 -22.33 35.22
CA THR A 12 -28.53 -20.89 35.00
C THR A 12 -27.14 -20.27 35.07
N VAL A 13 -26.41 -20.29 33.95
CA VAL A 13 -25.20 -19.47 33.79
C VAL A 13 -25.68 -18.04 33.58
N SER A 14 -25.69 -17.26 34.65
CA SER A 14 -25.80 -15.81 34.57
C SER A 14 -24.53 -15.27 33.90
N PRO A 15 -24.58 -14.66 32.70
CA PRO A 15 -23.41 -13.99 32.18
C PRO A 15 -23.14 -12.81 33.11
N ALA A 16 -22.06 -12.90 33.89
CA ALA A 16 -21.57 -11.78 34.66
C ALA A 16 -21.42 -10.58 33.72
N SER A 17 -22.11 -9.50 34.05
CA SER A 17 -22.05 -8.23 33.34
C SER A 17 -20.60 -7.76 33.31
N PHE A 18 -19.99 -7.75 32.12
CA PHE A 18 -18.63 -7.23 31.89
C PHE A 18 -18.59 -5.69 31.94
N SER A 19 -19.17 -5.09 32.97
CA SER A 19 -19.40 -3.63 33.03
C SER A 19 -18.39 -2.86 33.87
N ASP A 20 -17.40 -3.50 34.49
CA ASP A 20 -16.45 -2.83 35.42
C ASP A 20 -14.96 -2.97 35.06
N LEU A 21 -14.63 -3.44 33.85
CA LEU A 21 -13.24 -3.37 33.38
C LEU A 21 -12.99 -1.95 32.88
N GLN A 22 -12.04 -1.23 33.50
CA GLN A 22 -11.50 0.02 32.95
C GLN A 22 -11.32 -0.14 31.44
N PRO A 23 -11.65 0.89 30.63
CA PRO A 23 -11.54 0.78 29.18
C PRO A 23 -10.11 0.38 28.84
N VAL A 24 -9.93 -0.89 28.49
CA VAL A 24 -8.64 -1.42 28.06
C VAL A 24 -8.28 -0.58 26.85
N ARG A 25 -7.21 0.21 26.98
CA ARG A 25 -6.79 1.14 25.94
C ARG A 25 -6.57 0.34 24.65
N ARG A 26 -7.18 0.80 23.57
CA ARG A 26 -7.04 0.17 22.25
C ARG A 26 -6.15 1.03 21.38
N LEU A 27 -5.27 0.35 20.66
CA LEU A 27 -4.41 0.91 19.65
C LEU A 27 -5.06 0.66 18.28
N ILE A 28 -5.71 1.67 17.72
CA ILE A 28 -6.34 1.60 16.40
C ILE A 28 -5.29 1.92 15.35
N VAL A 29 -4.87 0.93 14.57
CA VAL A 29 -3.85 1.11 13.53
C VAL A 29 -4.53 1.20 12.17
N LEU A 30 -4.36 2.34 11.49
CA LEU A 30 -4.91 2.56 10.16
C LEU A 30 -3.96 1.99 9.11
N VAL A 31 -4.32 0.88 8.50
CA VAL A 31 -3.45 0.19 7.52
C VAL A 31 -3.71 0.75 6.13
N PRO A 32 -2.71 1.34 5.45
CA PRO A 32 -2.87 1.82 4.08
C PRO A 32 -3.01 0.64 3.13
N GLU A 33 -3.67 0.86 2.00
CA GLU A 33 -3.75 -0.11 0.90
C GLU A 33 -2.38 -0.41 0.26
N SER A 34 -1.40 0.48 0.43
CA SER A 34 -0.05 0.28 -0.09
C SER A 34 0.73 -0.76 0.73
N GLU A 35 1.49 -1.59 0.03
CA GLU A 35 2.40 -2.56 0.64
C GLU A 35 3.58 -1.85 1.34
N ALA A 36 3.41 -1.58 2.63
CA ALA A 36 4.50 -1.19 3.51
C ALA A 36 5.37 -2.42 3.86
N ASP A 37 6.63 -2.21 4.26
CA ASP A 37 7.43 -3.26 4.90
C ASP A 37 6.70 -3.76 6.15
N SER A 38 6.01 -4.89 5.98
CA SER A 38 5.10 -5.47 6.97
C SER A 38 5.83 -5.89 8.23
N ALA A 39 7.09 -6.34 8.12
CA ALA A 39 7.88 -6.81 9.26
C ALA A 39 8.32 -5.65 10.16
N LEU A 40 8.86 -4.58 9.57
CA LEU A 40 9.28 -3.40 10.32
C LEU A 40 8.07 -2.67 10.92
N THR A 41 6.97 -2.61 10.17
CA THR A 41 5.68 -2.07 10.64
C THR A 41 5.15 -2.86 11.83
N ALA A 42 5.06 -4.18 11.70
CA ALA A 42 4.56 -5.06 12.75
C ALA A 42 5.41 -4.92 14.02
N ARG A 43 6.74 -4.90 13.90
CA ARG A 43 7.64 -4.72 15.05
C ARG A 43 7.37 -3.42 15.80
N LYS A 44 7.27 -2.29 15.09
CA LYS A 44 6.97 -0.99 15.73
C LYS A 44 5.61 -0.99 16.43
N ILE A 45 4.61 -1.60 15.80
CA ILE A 45 3.26 -1.72 16.38
C ILE A 45 3.29 -2.61 17.62
N TRP A 46 4.01 -3.73 17.59
CA TRP A 46 4.19 -4.62 18.72
C TRP A 46 4.89 -3.91 19.88
N GLU A 47 5.99 -3.18 19.61
CA GLU A 47 6.70 -2.39 20.63
C GLU A 47 5.79 -1.34 21.28
N LEU A 48 4.98 -0.64 20.49
CA LEU A 48 4.01 0.34 20.98
C LEU A 48 2.88 -0.31 21.79
N ALA A 49 2.29 -1.39 21.27
CA ALA A 49 1.21 -2.11 21.93
C ALA A 49 1.66 -2.70 23.28
N ASN A 50 2.87 -3.26 23.33
CA ASN A 50 3.47 -3.80 24.54
C ASN A 50 3.78 -2.70 25.56
N ALA A 51 4.36 -1.57 25.13
CA ALA A 51 4.65 -0.43 26.01
C ALA A 51 3.39 0.22 26.60
N LEU A 52 2.27 0.15 25.87
CA LEU A 52 0.99 0.73 26.29
C LEU A 52 0.05 -0.31 26.92
N GLU A 53 0.47 -1.57 27.05
CA GLU A 53 -0.36 -2.71 27.48
C GLU A 53 -1.74 -2.71 26.79
N SER A 54 -1.76 -2.37 25.50
CA SER A 54 -2.96 -2.07 24.75
C SER A 54 -3.32 -3.17 23.76
N ARG A 55 -4.62 -3.35 23.53
CA ARG A 55 -5.12 -4.25 22.47
C ARG A 55 -4.98 -3.57 21.12
N VAL A 56 -4.61 -4.31 20.09
CA VAL A 56 -4.44 -3.76 18.74
C VAL A 56 -5.69 -4.03 17.92
N GLN A 57 -6.23 -3.00 17.27
CA GLN A 57 -7.27 -3.12 16.27
C GLN A 57 -6.74 -2.58 14.95
N PHE A 58 -6.49 -3.47 14.00
CA PHE A 58 -6.14 -3.09 12.65
C PHE A 58 -7.38 -2.73 11.86
N LEU A 59 -7.39 -1.53 11.29
CA LEU A 59 -8.49 -1.03 10.47
C LEU A 59 -7.98 -0.78 9.05
N GLY A 60 -8.53 -1.53 8.10
CA GLY A 60 -8.30 -1.34 6.67
C GLY A 60 -9.49 -0.64 6.01
N LEU A 61 -9.22 0.25 5.07
CA LEU A 61 -10.24 0.88 4.24
C LEU A 61 -10.10 0.37 2.80
N SER A 62 -11.18 -0.15 2.24
CA SER A 62 -11.24 -0.59 0.85
C SER A 62 -12.30 0.20 0.09
N LYS A 63 -11.99 0.62 -1.15
CA LYS A 63 -12.92 1.44 -1.95
C LYS A 63 -14.02 0.61 -2.60
N ASP A 64 -13.74 -0.66 -2.83
CA ASP A 64 -14.52 -1.57 -3.67
C ASP A 64 -14.11 -3.02 -3.43
N ALA A 65 -14.94 -3.95 -3.87
CA ALA A 65 -14.74 -5.38 -3.63
C ALA A 65 -13.50 -5.95 -4.32
N GLU A 66 -12.96 -5.30 -5.36
CA GLU A 66 -11.77 -5.79 -6.07
C GLU A 66 -10.48 -5.63 -5.25
N HIS A 67 -10.39 -4.55 -4.46
CA HIS A 67 -9.20 -4.24 -3.65
C HIS A 67 -9.28 -4.83 -2.23
N GLU A 68 -10.47 -5.24 -1.79
CA GLU A 68 -10.69 -5.85 -0.46
C GLU A 68 -9.79 -7.06 -0.17
N PRO A 69 -9.57 -8.02 -1.10
CA PRO A 69 -8.70 -9.16 -0.85
C PRO A 69 -7.25 -8.76 -0.55
N GLY A 70 -6.77 -7.68 -1.19
CA GLY A 70 -5.43 -7.14 -0.96
C GLY A 70 -5.29 -6.61 0.46
N VAL A 71 -6.22 -5.73 0.87
CA VAL A 71 -6.29 -5.17 2.23
C VAL A 71 -6.44 -6.30 3.27
N ARG A 72 -7.30 -7.29 3.02
CA ARG A 72 -7.49 -8.43 3.92
C ARG A 72 -6.20 -9.22 4.14
N ARG A 73 -5.46 -9.54 3.07
CA ARG A 73 -4.19 -10.26 3.17
C ARG A 73 -3.18 -9.48 4.01
N GLN A 74 -3.09 -8.17 3.80
CA GLN A 74 -2.20 -7.31 4.56
C GLN A 74 -2.57 -7.27 6.05
N LEU A 75 -3.85 -7.11 6.38
CA LEU A 75 -4.32 -7.11 7.77
C LEU A 75 -4.06 -8.44 8.47
N VAL A 76 -4.32 -9.57 7.79
CA VAL A 76 -4.03 -10.92 8.33
C VAL A 76 -2.54 -11.08 8.58
N THR A 77 -1.70 -10.62 7.65
CA THR A 77 -0.23 -10.70 7.76
C THR A 77 0.26 -9.89 8.96
N LEU A 78 -0.16 -8.63 9.07
CA LEU A 78 0.20 -7.78 10.21
C LEU A 78 -0.34 -8.35 11.52
N SER A 79 -1.55 -8.91 11.51
CA SER A 79 -2.14 -9.51 12.71
C SER A 79 -1.37 -10.74 13.17
N ALA A 80 -0.90 -11.58 12.25
CA ALA A 80 -0.07 -12.72 12.58
C ALA A 80 1.33 -12.33 13.08
N MET A 81 1.88 -11.21 12.62
CA MET A 81 3.20 -10.72 13.05
C MET A 81 3.17 -9.98 14.39
N VAL A 82 2.06 -9.32 14.71
CA VAL A 82 1.88 -8.57 15.97
C VAL A 82 1.25 -9.43 17.06
N GLY A 83 0.41 -10.40 16.68
CA GLY A 83 -0.24 -11.31 17.61
C GLY A 83 0.78 -12.14 18.37
N ASP A 84 0.68 -12.10 19.69
CA ASP A 84 1.47 -12.89 20.63
C ASP A 84 0.56 -13.24 21.82
N ASP A 85 0.97 -14.17 22.69
CA ASP A 85 0.16 -14.64 23.82
C ASP A 85 -0.29 -13.50 24.75
N ASN A 86 0.43 -12.37 24.75
CA ASN A 86 0.16 -11.19 25.57
C ASN A 86 -0.55 -10.05 24.84
N ILE A 87 -0.66 -10.07 23.51
CA ILE A 87 -1.23 -8.97 22.72
C ILE A 87 -2.43 -9.46 21.91
N PHE A 88 -3.62 -9.01 22.31
CA PHE A 88 -4.83 -9.26 21.55
C PHE A 88 -4.87 -8.37 20.31
N VAL A 89 -5.00 -9.02 19.15
CA VAL A 89 -5.10 -8.36 17.86
C VAL A 89 -6.44 -8.67 17.22
N ASP A 90 -7.14 -7.63 16.78
CA ASP A 90 -8.34 -7.71 15.97
C ASP A 90 -8.11 -7.02 14.62
N SER A 91 -8.80 -7.46 13.57
CA SER A 91 -8.69 -6.89 12.23
C SER A 91 -10.06 -6.66 11.61
N LYS A 92 -10.27 -5.44 11.11
CA LYS A 92 -11.53 -5.00 10.54
C LYS A 92 -11.30 -4.31 9.21
N ILE A 93 -12.15 -4.60 8.24
CA ILE A 93 -12.17 -3.94 6.93
C ILE A 93 -13.47 -3.18 6.82
N GLU A 94 -13.38 -1.94 6.38
CA GLU A 94 -14.52 -1.07 6.11
C GLU A 94 -14.50 -0.62 4.65
N PHE A 95 -15.68 -0.49 4.07
CA PHE A 95 -15.83 -0.03 2.69
C PHE A 95 -16.09 1.46 2.65
N GLY A 96 -15.30 2.19 1.87
CA GLY A 96 -15.50 3.62 1.68
C GLY A 96 -14.24 4.36 1.23
N ASN A 97 -14.36 5.68 1.19
CA ASN A 97 -13.28 6.58 0.76
C ASN A 97 -12.89 7.59 1.85
N ASP A 98 -13.53 7.54 3.01
CA ASP A 98 -13.34 8.51 4.08
C ASP A 98 -12.92 7.85 5.38
N TRP A 99 -11.60 7.84 5.62
CA TRP A 99 -11.01 7.41 6.88
C TRP A 99 -11.59 8.13 8.10
N LEU A 100 -11.98 9.41 7.99
CA LEU A 100 -12.50 10.14 9.14
C LEU A 100 -13.82 9.55 9.62
N SER A 101 -14.75 9.28 8.70
CA SER A 101 -16.04 8.64 9.04
C SER A 101 -15.85 7.27 9.70
N VAL A 102 -14.95 6.46 9.16
CA VAL A 102 -14.68 5.11 9.65
C VAL A 102 -14.04 5.15 11.03
N VAL A 103 -12.97 5.93 11.20
CA VAL A 103 -12.29 6.07 12.49
C VAL A 103 -13.23 6.64 13.54
N LYS A 104 -14.04 7.65 13.19
CA LYS A 104 -15.02 8.25 14.10
C LYS A 104 -16.08 7.25 14.58
N SER A 105 -16.44 6.26 13.75
CA SER A 105 -17.40 5.23 14.14
C SER A 105 -16.82 4.16 15.09
N GLU A 106 -15.51 3.94 15.04
CA GLU A 106 -14.81 2.91 15.83
C GLU A 106 -14.14 3.46 17.10
N TRP A 107 -13.74 4.73 17.07
CA TRP A 107 -12.98 5.38 18.13
C TRP A 107 -13.82 5.59 19.39
N ARG A 108 -13.21 5.30 20.54
CA ARG A 108 -13.73 5.60 21.87
C ARG A 108 -12.74 6.46 22.64
N GLU A 109 -13.25 7.19 23.63
CA GLU A 109 -12.41 7.99 24.51
C GLU A 109 -11.36 7.10 25.21
N GLY A 110 -10.09 7.50 25.12
CA GLY A 110 -8.95 6.73 25.63
C GLY A 110 -8.27 5.83 24.59
N ASP A 111 -8.84 5.67 23.39
CA ASP A 111 -8.17 4.97 22.30
C ASP A 111 -7.06 5.83 21.69
N VAL A 112 -5.98 5.15 21.29
CA VAL A 112 -4.82 5.73 20.61
C VAL A 112 -4.87 5.36 19.14
N ILE A 113 -4.79 6.34 18.25
CA ILE A 113 -4.83 6.11 16.81
C ILE A 113 -3.41 6.15 16.27
N VAL A 114 -3.02 5.13 15.50
CA VAL A 114 -1.73 5.08 14.81
C VAL A 114 -1.96 5.25 13.32
N CYS A 115 -1.34 6.30 12.76
CA CYS A 115 -1.41 6.62 11.34
C CYS A 115 -0.02 6.57 10.73
N PHE A 116 0.05 6.28 9.43
CA PHE A 116 1.29 6.37 8.68
C PHE A 116 1.44 7.77 8.09
N ALA A 117 2.64 8.34 8.15
CA ALA A 117 2.89 9.72 7.71
C ALA A 117 2.52 9.97 6.23
N GLU A 118 2.58 8.93 5.39
CA GLU A 118 2.28 9.01 3.96
C GLU A 118 0.78 8.89 3.63
N GLN A 119 -0.08 8.52 4.59
CA GLN A 119 -1.51 8.39 4.35
C GLN A 119 -2.14 9.77 4.09
N ARG A 120 -2.77 9.90 2.93
CA ARG A 120 -3.54 11.07 2.53
C ARG A 120 -5.00 10.68 2.35
N SER A 121 -5.90 11.54 2.81
CA SER A 121 -7.35 11.31 2.69
C SER A 121 -8.05 12.46 1.98
N GLY A 122 -9.16 12.13 1.31
CA GLY A 122 -10.01 13.05 0.56
C GLY A 122 -9.44 13.52 -0.78
N LEU A 123 -10.28 14.21 -1.56
CA LEU A 123 -9.92 14.77 -2.87
C LEU A 123 -8.73 15.76 -2.80
N ALA A 124 -8.57 16.46 -1.68
CA ALA A 124 -7.54 17.47 -1.50
C ALA A 124 -6.16 16.90 -1.12
N ARG A 125 -5.99 15.57 -1.00
CA ARG A 125 -4.73 14.90 -0.62
C ARG A 125 -4.09 15.51 0.64
N LYS A 126 -4.93 15.91 1.62
CA LYS A 126 -4.44 16.41 2.91
C LYS A 126 -3.91 15.23 3.74
N PRO A 127 -2.88 15.42 4.56
CA PRO A 127 -2.32 14.35 5.36
C PRO A 127 -3.34 13.95 6.43
N LEU A 128 -3.51 12.63 6.60
CA LEU A 128 -4.60 12.06 7.40
C LEU A 128 -4.50 12.47 8.88
N ASN A 129 -3.28 12.59 9.41
CA ASN A 129 -3.03 13.05 10.77
C ASN A 129 -3.68 14.40 11.07
N GLN A 130 -3.54 15.40 10.20
CA GLN A 130 -4.10 16.73 10.40
C GLN A 130 -5.64 16.71 10.38
N ILE A 131 -6.22 15.88 9.52
CA ILE A 131 -7.68 15.73 9.45
C ILE A 131 -8.18 15.09 10.74
N LEU A 132 -7.52 14.02 11.20
CA LEU A 132 -7.91 13.34 12.43
C LEU A 132 -7.69 14.24 13.65
N GLU A 133 -6.54 14.91 13.80
CA GLU A 133 -6.25 15.83 14.92
C GLU A 133 -7.23 17.00 14.99
N SER A 134 -7.65 17.55 13.85
CA SER A 134 -8.58 18.68 13.82
C SER A 134 -10.05 18.29 14.08
N ASN A 135 -10.41 17.02 13.89
CA ASN A 135 -11.79 16.54 14.02
C ASN A 135 -12.02 15.59 15.20
N LEU A 136 -10.96 14.97 15.71
CA LEU A 136 -10.99 14.02 16.83
C LEU A 136 -10.03 14.54 17.90
N ASN A 137 -10.52 14.67 19.14
CA ASN A 137 -9.69 14.97 20.31
C ASN A 137 -8.94 13.69 20.78
N ALA A 138 -8.32 12.99 19.83
CA ALA A 138 -7.70 11.69 20.02
C ALA A 138 -6.17 11.81 20.06
N THR A 139 -5.51 10.94 20.82
CA THR A 139 -4.06 10.82 20.78
C THR A 139 -3.65 10.11 19.49
N ILE A 140 -2.95 10.84 18.62
CA ILE A 140 -2.52 10.31 17.32
C ILE A 140 -0.99 10.10 17.35
N TYR A 141 -0.57 8.86 17.12
CA TYR A 141 0.82 8.50 16.89
C TYR A 141 1.07 8.37 15.40
N MET A 142 2.08 9.10 14.93
CA MET A 142 2.49 9.05 13.54
C MET A 142 3.71 8.15 13.39
N MET A 143 3.55 7.06 12.63
CA MET A 143 4.69 6.25 12.21
C MET A 143 5.27 6.84 10.92
N ALA A 144 6.45 7.47 11.05
CA ALA A 144 7.25 7.94 9.94
C ALA A 144 8.39 6.96 9.62
N GLY A 145 8.78 6.91 8.34
CA GLY A 145 10.01 6.23 7.90
C GLY A 145 9.86 4.73 7.63
N ILE A 146 8.75 4.30 7.04
CA ILE A 146 8.56 2.90 6.61
C ILE A 146 8.60 2.76 5.09
N HIS A 147 8.40 3.84 4.32
CA HIS A 147 8.61 3.85 2.87
C HIS A 147 9.91 4.59 2.52
N GLN A 148 11.03 3.87 2.54
CA GLN A 148 12.24 4.29 1.82
C GLN A 148 12.13 4.05 0.28
N GLN A 149 10.92 3.75 -0.21
CA GLN A 149 10.69 3.25 -1.58
C GLN A 149 10.07 4.28 -2.55
N GLU A 150 9.54 5.41 -2.06
CA GLU A 150 9.00 6.46 -2.95
C GLU A 150 10.09 7.18 -3.77
N ASP A 151 11.32 7.29 -3.25
CA ASP A 151 12.45 7.84 -4.02
C ASP A 151 12.83 6.96 -5.24
N ARG A 152 12.48 5.67 -5.23
CA ARG A 152 12.71 4.77 -6.38
C ARG A 152 11.63 4.88 -7.47
N LEU A 153 10.43 5.34 -7.13
CA LEU A 153 9.31 5.49 -8.08
C LEU A 153 9.49 6.69 -9.01
N HIS A 154 9.96 7.83 -8.50
CA HIS A 154 10.28 8.98 -9.37
C HIS A 154 11.49 8.71 -10.25
N LEU A 155 12.49 8.01 -9.71
CA LEU A 155 13.70 7.67 -10.45
C LEU A 155 13.43 6.68 -11.59
N SER A 156 12.64 5.63 -11.34
CA SER A 156 12.24 4.66 -12.38
C SER A 156 11.31 5.27 -13.43
N TRP A 157 10.43 6.21 -13.07
CA TRP A 157 9.64 6.96 -14.04
C TRP A 157 10.50 7.86 -14.93
N MET A 158 11.49 8.56 -14.36
CA MET A 158 12.44 9.36 -15.13
C MET A 158 13.29 8.49 -16.06
N PHE A 159 13.78 7.35 -15.58
CA PHE A 159 14.55 6.42 -16.41
C PHE A 159 13.71 5.81 -17.53
N ASN A 160 12.46 5.43 -17.25
CA ASN A 160 11.53 4.98 -18.29
C ASN A 160 11.25 6.09 -19.30
N ALA A 161 10.93 7.30 -18.86
CA ALA A 161 10.69 8.43 -19.74
C ALA A 161 11.92 8.74 -20.62
N MET A 162 13.13 8.62 -20.07
CA MET A 162 14.38 8.83 -20.79
C MET A 162 14.66 7.70 -21.80
N ALA A 163 14.32 6.45 -21.47
CA ALA A 163 14.41 5.32 -22.39
C ALA A 163 13.46 5.50 -23.59
N TRP A 164 12.22 5.90 -23.34
CA TRP A 164 11.23 6.22 -24.38
C TRP A 164 11.67 7.42 -25.24
N ALA A 165 12.16 8.50 -24.61
CA ALA A 165 12.63 9.69 -25.32
C ALA A 165 13.81 9.38 -26.26
N GLY A 166 14.76 8.55 -25.81
CA GLY A 166 15.89 8.13 -26.64
C GLY A 166 15.45 7.29 -27.85
N SER A 167 14.53 6.34 -27.66
CA SER A 167 14.00 5.53 -28.76
C SER A 167 13.26 6.37 -29.80
N ILE A 168 12.43 7.31 -29.36
CA ILE A 168 11.74 8.26 -30.25
C ILE A 168 12.76 9.13 -30.99
N GLY A 169 13.82 9.58 -30.32
CA GLY A 169 14.90 10.35 -30.93
C GLY A 169 15.63 9.59 -32.03
N ILE A 170 15.94 8.30 -31.81
CA ILE A 170 16.56 7.42 -32.81
C ILE A 170 15.65 7.30 -34.04
N ILE A 171 14.37 6.97 -33.84
CA ILE A 171 13.40 6.81 -34.94
C ILE A 171 13.28 8.11 -35.75
N LEU A 172 13.10 9.26 -35.08
CA LEU A 172 13.00 10.55 -35.76
C LEU A 172 14.28 10.92 -36.52
N GLY A 173 15.45 10.60 -35.96
CA GLY A 173 16.74 10.83 -36.61
C GLY A 173 16.91 10.01 -37.88
N PHE A 174 16.57 8.71 -37.83
CA PHE A 174 16.63 7.83 -39.00
C PHE A 174 15.57 8.17 -40.05
N LEU A 175 14.37 8.56 -39.64
CA LEU A 175 13.32 9.02 -40.54
C LEU A 175 13.73 10.31 -41.28
N TRP A 176 14.38 11.25 -40.58
CA TRP A 176 14.93 12.46 -41.20
C TRP A 176 16.06 12.13 -42.19
N LEU A 177 16.96 11.21 -41.82
CA LEU A 177 18.05 10.74 -42.68
C LEU A 177 17.50 10.08 -43.95
N GLN A 178 16.53 9.16 -43.81
CA GLN A 178 15.86 8.49 -44.93
C GLN A 178 15.16 9.50 -45.86
N SER A 179 14.49 10.52 -45.30
CA SER A 179 13.89 11.61 -46.09
C SER A 179 14.94 12.34 -46.94
N LYS A 180 16.14 12.60 -46.41
CA LYS A 180 17.24 13.21 -47.17
C LYS A 180 17.79 12.30 -48.26
N LEU A 181 17.90 11.00 -48.00
CA LEU A 181 18.33 10.02 -48.99
C LEU A 181 17.37 9.92 -50.18
N THR A 182 16.05 10.06 -49.97
CA THR A 182 15.07 10.03 -51.07
C THR A 182 15.16 11.21 -52.05
N GLN A 183 15.93 12.26 -51.74
CA GLN A 183 16.17 13.38 -52.63
C GLN A 183 17.35 13.13 -53.60
N ILE A 184 18.10 12.05 -53.40
CA ILE A 184 19.24 11.67 -54.25
C ILE A 184 18.70 10.87 -55.45
N PRO A 185 19.19 11.12 -56.68
CA PRO A 185 18.74 10.40 -57.87
C PRO A 185 18.82 8.88 -57.69
N THR A 186 17.78 8.21 -58.18
CA THR A 186 17.49 6.78 -57.97
C THR A 186 18.56 5.90 -58.63
N ASP A 187 19.58 5.55 -57.86
CA ASP A 187 20.63 4.62 -58.26
C ASP A 187 20.63 3.39 -57.34
N TRP A 188 21.24 2.28 -57.75
CA TRP A 188 21.28 1.04 -56.93
C TRP A 188 21.89 1.27 -55.54
N ALA A 189 22.79 2.27 -55.42
CA ALA A 189 23.37 2.71 -54.17
C ALA A 189 22.32 3.25 -53.17
N HIS A 190 21.25 3.89 -53.64
CA HIS A 190 20.17 4.41 -52.81
C HIS A 190 19.44 3.27 -52.07
N THR A 191 19.08 2.21 -52.80
CA THR A 191 18.40 1.04 -52.25
C THR A 191 19.27 0.34 -51.20
N THR A 192 20.57 0.17 -51.49
CA THR A 192 21.53 -0.41 -50.55
C THR A 192 21.68 0.43 -49.27
N LEU A 193 21.78 1.75 -49.40
CA LEU A 193 21.89 2.65 -48.25
C LEU A 193 20.64 2.63 -47.37
N LEU A 194 19.45 2.51 -47.95
CA LEU A 194 18.21 2.37 -47.18
C LEU A 194 18.17 1.08 -46.36
N TYR A 195 18.56 -0.06 -46.95
CA TYR A 195 18.61 -1.33 -46.21
C TYR A 195 19.64 -1.28 -45.08
N ILE A 196 20.83 -0.73 -45.32
CA ILE A 196 21.85 -0.57 -44.28
C ILE A 196 21.32 0.32 -43.15
N SER A 197 20.66 1.44 -43.49
CA SER A 197 20.05 2.35 -42.52
C SER A 197 19.06 1.65 -41.60
N LEU A 198 18.20 0.77 -42.14
CA LEU A 198 17.24 -0.02 -41.37
C LEU A 198 17.93 -0.96 -40.36
N PHE A 199 18.99 -1.64 -40.77
CA PHE A 199 19.74 -2.53 -39.87
C PHE A 199 20.43 -1.75 -38.73
N VAL A 200 20.97 -0.56 -39.03
CA VAL A 200 21.60 0.29 -38.01
C VAL A 200 20.56 0.87 -37.06
N GLU A 201 19.37 1.24 -37.54
CA GLU A 201 18.26 1.72 -36.70
C GLU A 201 17.83 0.65 -35.69
N VAL A 202 17.56 -0.58 -36.16
CA VAL A 202 17.18 -1.71 -35.31
C VAL A 202 18.29 -2.03 -34.29
N GLY A 203 19.55 -2.03 -34.73
CA GLY A 203 20.70 -2.23 -33.84
C GLY A 203 20.82 -1.15 -32.77
N SER A 204 20.53 0.10 -33.12
CA SER A 204 20.59 1.26 -32.23
C SER A 204 19.48 1.22 -31.17
N ILE A 205 18.26 0.85 -31.54
CA ILE A 205 17.14 0.65 -30.60
C ILE A 205 17.47 -0.50 -29.64
N TRP A 206 18.00 -1.62 -30.16
CA TRP A 206 18.38 -2.76 -29.34
C TRP A 206 19.50 -2.42 -28.34
N ALA A 207 20.55 -1.73 -28.79
CA ALA A 207 21.65 -1.30 -27.93
C ALA A 207 21.19 -0.30 -26.86
N TRP A 208 20.28 0.62 -27.22
CA TRP A 208 19.70 1.58 -26.28
C TRP A 208 18.88 0.90 -25.20
N ASN A 209 17.95 0.01 -25.57
CA ASN A 209 17.12 -0.71 -24.59
C ASN A 209 17.96 -1.59 -23.64
N ASN A 210 18.98 -2.28 -24.16
CA ASN A 210 19.88 -3.11 -23.34
C ASN A 210 20.71 -2.27 -22.34
N LEU A 211 20.99 -1.00 -22.68
CA LEU A 211 21.68 -0.09 -21.78
C LEU A 211 20.80 0.24 -20.56
N PHE A 212 19.48 0.43 -20.75
CA PHE A 212 18.56 0.75 -19.66
C PHE A 212 18.12 -0.48 -18.85
N ASP A 213 18.00 -1.66 -19.46
CA ASP A 213 17.73 -2.92 -18.73
C ASP A 213 18.81 -3.22 -17.68
N LYS A 214 20.07 -2.86 -17.94
CA LYS A 214 21.16 -3.03 -16.95
C LYS A 214 21.08 -2.08 -15.75
N TYR A 215 20.35 -0.97 -15.87
CA TYR A 215 20.17 -0.02 -14.77
C TYR A 215 18.93 -0.31 -13.93
N THR A 216 17.98 -1.11 -14.42
CA THR A 216 16.78 -1.51 -13.69
C THR A 216 16.97 -2.76 -12.82
N GLU A 217 18.08 -3.50 -12.99
CA GLU A 217 18.37 -4.76 -12.26
C GLU A 217 19.26 -4.59 -11.00
N LYS A 218 19.47 -3.37 -10.49
CA LYS A 218 20.23 -3.07 -9.26
C LYS A 218 19.40 -2.31 -8.23
#